data_AF-A0A6A6B7J7-F1
#
_entry.id   AF-A0A6A6B7J7-F1
#
_cell.length_a   1.000
_cell.length_b   1.000
_cell.length_c   1.000
_cell.angle_alpha   90.00
_cell.angle_beta   90.00
_cell.angle_gamma   90.00
#
_symmetry.space_group_name_H-M   'P 1'
#
loop_
_entity.id
_entity.type
_entity.pdbx_description
1 polymer ?
#
loop_
_entity_poly.entity_id
_entity_poly.type
_entity_poly.pdbx_seq_one_letter_code
_entity_poly.pdbx_strand_id
1 'polypeptide(L)'
;MSGIQSSAPVPAQQIPPVAERGADSFVETQLQLHKLQEQLQMVLFNFCRVLRPSIIEEHHWPCYAAAELPHIATAVLDFCEGDEDPIEHRGVSPKKRKKFIRDLRMCRLIRNAVAHCLPITEDQMMRFATSGRRIIAMVKRVLGPQYETEMAAIVGI
;
A
#
# COMPACT_ATOMS: atom_id res chain seq x y z
N MET A 1 -29.96 9.35 60.82
CA MET A 1 -30.56 8.78 59.60
C MET A 1 -29.69 9.19 58.42
N SER A 2 -28.83 8.29 57.96
CA SER A 2 -27.92 8.53 56.83
C SER A 2 -27.91 7.25 56.00
N GLY A 3 -28.56 7.28 54.84
CA GLY A 3 -28.60 6.17 53.89
C GLY A 3 -27.40 6.24 52.95
N ILE A 4 -26.62 5.16 52.89
CA ILE A 4 -25.57 4.96 51.88
C ILE A 4 -26.24 4.25 50.71
N GLN A 5 -26.33 4.92 49.56
CA GLN A 5 -26.76 4.28 48.31
C GLN A 5 -25.60 3.46 47.74
N SER A 6 -25.79 2.14 47.73
CA SER A 6 -24.90 1.17 47.10
C SER A 6 -25.05 1.24 45.58
N SER A 7 -24.06 1.79 44.89
CA SER A 7 -23.98 1.76 43.42
C SER A 7 -23.62 0.35 42.94
N ALA A 8 -24.54 -0.31 42.24
CA ALA A 8 -24.32 -1.63 41.64
C ALA A 8 -23.24 -1.57 40.54
N PRO A 9 -22.44 -2.64 40.35
CA PRO A 9 -21.44 -2.71 39.30
C PRO A 9 -22.11 -2.80 37.91
N VAL A 10 -21.64 -1.97 36.98
CA VAL A 10 -22.03 -1.98 35.57
C VAL A 10 -21.67 -3.35 34.97
N PRO A 11 -22.58 -4.04 34.26
CA PRO A 11 -22.25 -5.30 33.61
C PRO A 11 -21.16 -5.07 32.57
N ALA A 12 -20.06 -5.81 32.68
CA ALA A 12 -19.03 -5.86 31.66
C ALA A 12 -19.70 -6.21 30.32
N GLN A 13 -19.66 -5.27 29.37
CA GLN A 13 -20.07 -5.54 28.01
C GLN A 13 -19.20 -6.69 27.49
N GLN A 14 -19.83 -7.82 27.26
CA GLN A 14 -19.21 -8.96 26.59
C GLN A 14 -18.78 -8.48 25.21
N ILE A 15 -17.46 -8.37 25.02
CA ILE A 15 -16.86 -8.22 23.71
C ILE A 15 -17.37 -9.42 22.90
N PRO A 16 -18.08 -9.21 21.78
CA PRO A 16 -18.59 -10.33 20.99
C PRO A 16 -17.42 -11.23 20.60
N PRO A 17 -17.62 -12.57 20.61
CA PRO A 17 -16.55 -13.50 20.31
C PRO A 17 -16.01 -13.16 18.92
N VAL A 18 -14.73 -12.81 18.86
CA VAL A 18 -13.99 -12.73 17.60
C VAL A 18 -14.15 -14.11 16.98
N ALA A 19 -14.95 -14.20 15.91
CA ALA A 19 -15.14 -15.43 15.16
C ALA A 19 -13.76 -16.03 14.92
N GLU A 20 -13.56 -17.28 15.37
CA GLU A 20 -12.32 -18.04 15.21
C GLU A 20 -12.06 -18.26 13.72
N ARG A 21 -11.56 -17.23 13.05
CA ARG A 21 -10.78 -17.40 11.84
C ARG A 21 -9.56 -18.19 12.28
N GLY A 22 -9.54 -19.47 11.93
CA GLY A 22 -8.45 -20.38 12.29
C GLY A 22 -7.09 -19.74 11.99
N ALA A 23 -6.11 -19.98 12.85
CA ALA A 23 -4.77 -19.39 12.76
C ALA A 23 -4.17 -19.47 11.34
N ASP A 24 -4.49 -20.53 10.59
CA ASP A 24 -4.09 -20.74 9.20
C ASP A 24 -4.59 -19.65 8.25
N SER A 25 -5.85 -19.22 8.38
CA SER A 25 -6.45 -18.16 7.55
C SER A 25 -5.83 -16.78 7.81
N PHE A 26 -5.43 -16.54 9.07
CA PHE A 26 -4.72 -15.32 9.44
C PHE A 26 -3.32 -15.29 8.85
N VAL A 27 -2.57 -16.39 9.01
CA VAL A 27 -1.21 -16.52 8.46
C VAL A 27 -1.23 -16.36 6.94
N GLU A 28 -2.16 -17.00 6.25
CA GLU A 28 -2.30 -16.87 4.79
C GLU A 28 -2.57 -15.41 4.38
N THR A 29 -3.46 -14.72 5.09
CA THR A 29 -3.76 -13.31 4.84
C THR A 29 -2.51 -12.43 5.03
N GLN A 30 -1.73 -12.66 6.08
CA GLN A 30 -0.49 -11.91 6.32
C GLN A 30 0.57 -12.17 5.26
N LEU A 31 0.72 -13.42 4.81
CA LEU A 31 1.63 -13.77 3.70
C LEU A 31 1.22 -13.07 2.41
N GLN A 32 -0.07 -13.02 2.10
CA GLN A 32 -0.57 -12.32 0.92
C GLN A 32 -0.34 -10.80 1.02
N LEU A 33 -0.54 -10.21 2.19
CA LEU A 33 -0.23 -8.79 2.43
C LEU A 33 1.25 -8.47 2.26
N HIS A 34 2.13 -9.30 2.82
CA HIS A 34 3.58 -9.15 2.70
C HIS A 34 4.01 -9.20 1.23
N LYS A 35 3.54 -10.21 0.50
CA LYS A 35 3.81 -10.34 -0.94
C LYS A 35 3.31 -9.14 -1.73
N LEU A 36 2.12 -8.65 -1.41
CA LEU A 36 1.57 -7.46 -2.06
C LEU A 36 2.41 -6.21 -1.75
N GLN A 37 2.88 -6.07 -0.51
CA GLN A 37 3.74 -4.96 -0.11
C GLN A 37 5.04 -4.94 -0.91
N GLU A 38 5.76 -6.06 -0.96
CA GLU A 38 7.01 -6.19 -1.71
C GLU A 38 6.82 -5.88 -3.19
N GLN A 39 5.76 -6.42 -3.81
CA GLN A 39 5.44 -6.14 -5.20
C GLN A 39 5.21 -4.66 -5.47
N LEU A 40 4.49 -3.97 -4.58
CA LEU A 40 4.25 -2.54 -4.72
C LEU A 40 5.52 -1.72 -4.50
N GLN A 41 6.37 -2.11 -3.55
CA GLN A 41 7.67 -1.45 -3.34
C GLN A 41 8.53 -1.55 -4.59
N MET A 42 8.70 -2.75 -5.16
CA MET A 42 9.48 -2.95 -6.39
C MET A 42 8.94 -2.13 -7.55
N VAL A 43 7.62 -2.17 -7.77
CA VAL A 43 6.99 -1.50 -8.91
C VAL A 43 7.06 0.02 -8.79
N LEU A 44 6.85 0.57 -7.60
CA LEU A 44 6.98 2.01 -7.38
C LEU A 44 8.44 2.46 -7.43
N PHE A 45 9.38 1.62 -6.99
CA PHE A 45 10.81 1.88 -7.13
C PHE A 45 11.23 1.95 -8.60
N ASN A 46 10.74 1.02 -9.42
CA ASN A 46 10.93 1.07 -10.87
C ASN A 46 10.34 2.36 -11.47
N PHE A 47 9.12 2.72 -11.08
CA PHE A 47 8.49 3.97 -11.52
C PHE A 47 9.39 5.19 -11.24
N CYS A 48 9.92 5.31 -10.02
CA CYS A 48 10.84 6.37 -9.65
C CYS A 48 12.13 6.31 -10.48
N ARG A 49 12.75 5.12 -10.64
CA ARG A 49 13.99 4.96 -11.43
C ARG A 49 13.84 5.44 -12.87
N VAL A 50 12.68 5.24 -13.50
CA VAL A 50 12.48 5.60 -14.91
C VAL A 50 12.03 7.05 -15.09
N LEU A 51 11.09 7.52 -14.27
CA LEU A 51 10.43 8.81 -14.51
C LEU A 51 11.01 9.94 -13.68
N ARG A 52 11.56 9.63 -12.50
CA ARG A 52 12.13 10.64 -11.62
C ARG A 52 13.22 10.05 -10.72
N PRO A 53 14.41 9.74 -11.29
CA PRO A 53 15.54 9.20 -10.53
C PRO A 53 15.92 10.05 -9.32
N SER A 54 15.72 11.37 -9.40
CA SER A 54 16.04 12.30 -8.32
C SER A 54 15.35 11.94 -7.00
N ILE A 55 14.13 11.37 -7.02
CA ILE A 55 13.45 10.90 -5.80
C ILE A 55 14.30 9.85 -5.07
N ILE A 56 14.91 8.92 -5.81
CA ILE A 56 15.70 7.85 -5.20
C ILE A 56 17.01 8.40 -4.63
N GLU A 57 17.63 9.34 -5.34
CA GLU A 57 18.86 10.01 -4.92
C GLU A 57 18.63 10.87 -3.67
N GLU A 58 17.60 11.71 -3.67
CA GLU A 58 17.22 12.59 -2.55
C GLU A 58 16.93 11.79 -1.28
N HIS A 59 16.21 10.66 -1.41
CA HIS A 59 15.90 9.78 -0.28
C HIS A 59 16.97 8.74 0.02
N HIS A 60 18.04 8.66 -0.77
CA HIS A 60 19.15 7.72 -0.62
C HIS A 60 18.69 6.25 -0.49
N TRP A 61 17.73 5.83 -1.32
CA TRP A 61 17.24 4.44 -1.28
C TRP A 61 18.12 3.52 -2.14
N PRO A 62 18.97 2.65 -1.55
CA PRO A 62 19.86 1.79 -2.33
C PRO A 62 19.11 0.67 -3.08
N CYS A 63 17.89 0.34 -2.65
CA CYS A 63 17.05 -0.67 -3.26
C CYS A 63 15.57 -0.45 -2.91
N TYR A 64 14.68 -1.21 -3.55
CA TYR A 64 13.23 -1.11 -3.33
C TYR A 64 12.80 -1.44 -1.89
N ALA A 65 13.51 -2.36 -1.22
CA ALA A 65 13.18 -2.76 0.15
C ALA A 65 13.43 -1.60 1.13
N ALA A 66 14.54 -0.88 0.95
CA ALA A 66 14.91 0.28 1.77
C ALA A 66 13.95 1.47 1.60
N ALA A 67 13.22 1.53 0.48
CA ALA A 67 12.30 2.63 0.22
C ALA A 67 11.06 2.61 1.14
N GLU A 68 10.67 1.45 1.67
CA GLU A 68 9.42 1.22 2.41
C GLU A 68 8.14 1.68 1.66
N LEU A 69 7.10 0.84 1.65
CA LEU A 69 5.88 1.15 0.87
C LEU A 69 5.27 2.54 1.18
N PRO A 70 5.14 2.98 2.45
CA PRO A 70 4.54 4.28 2.74
C PRO A 70 5.34 5.47 2.22
N HIS A 71 6.68 5.43 2.30
CA HIS A 71 7.50 6.56 1.88
C HIS A 71 7.55 6.66 0.36
N ILE A 72 7.78 5.54 -0.34
CA ILE A 72 7.81 5.57 -1.81
C ILE A 72 6.45 5.90 -2.42
N ALA A 73 5.35 5.40 -1.83
CA ALA A 73 4.02 5.78 -2.28
C ALA A 73 3.75 7.28 -2.07
N THR A 74 4.29 7.89 -1.02
CA THR A 74 4.18 9.33 -0.76
C THR A 74 4.98 10.13 -1.79
N ALA A 75 6.23 9.76 -2.05
CA ALA A 75 7.04 10.44 -3.06
C ALA A 75 6.40 10.37 -4.47
N VAL A 76 5.85 9.20 -4.85
CA VAL A 76 5.12 9.05 -6.11
C VAL A 76 3.82 9.86 -6.13
N LEU A 77 3.12 9.96 -5.00
CA LEU A 77 1.94 10.82 -4.87
C LEU A 77 2.30 12.28 -5.12
N ASP A 78 3.31 12.79 -4.43
CA ASP A 78 3.73 14.19 -4.53
C ASP A 78 4.17 14.52 -5.96
N PHE A 79 4.93 13.62 -6.59
CA PHE A 79 5.27 13.72 -8.02
C PHE A 79 4.03 13.76 -8.91
N CYS A 80 3.07 12.87 -8.67
CA CYS A 80 1.84 12.78 -9.44
C CYS A 80 0.84 13.89 -9.11
N GLU A 81 1.00 14.67 -8.04
CA GLU A 81 0.12 15.78 -7.65
C GLU A 81 0.67 17.15 -8.06
N GLY A 82 1.93 17.21 -8.50
CA GLY A 82 2.55 18.43 -9.02
C GLY A 82 1.82 19.08 -10.20
N ASP A 83 2.17 20.35 -10.42
CA ASP A 83 1.52 21.25 -11.40
C ASP A 83 1.68 20.80 -12.85
N GLU A 84 2.81 20.18 -13.18
CA GLU A 84 3.01 19.51 -14.46
C GLU A 84 2.51 18.07 -14.35
N ASP A 85 1.51 17.67 -15.16
CA ASP A 85 1.01 16.27 -15.16
C ASP A 85 2.08 15.36 -15.80
N PRO A 86 2.93 14.70 -15.00
CA PRO A 86 4.16 14.13 -15.51
C PRO A 86 3.93 12.84 -16.29
N ILE A 87 2.70 12.33 -16.27
CA ILE A 87 2.28 11.09 -16.92
C ILE A 87 1.22 11.34 -18.01
N GLU A 88 0.81 12.58 -18.24
CA GLU A 88 -0.19 12.94 -19.27
C GLU A 88 0.29 12.52 -20.67
N HIS A 89 1.53 12.88 -21.02
CA HIS A 89 2.15 12.51 -22.31
C HIS A 89 2.32 10.99 -22.51
N ARG A 90 2.05 10.19 -21.47
CA ARG A 90 2.13 8.72 -21.50
C ARG A 90 0.76 8.06 -21.68
N GLY A 91 -0.21 8.81 -22.21
CA GLY A 91 -1.56 8.31 -22.52
C GLY A 91 -2.42 8.06 -21.27
N VAL A 92 -2.09 8.71 -20.16
CA VAL A 92 -2.87 8.65 -18.92
C VAL A 92 -3.84 9.82 -18.89
N SER A 93 -5.13 9.52 -18.98
CA SER A 93 -6.15 10.56 -18.83
C SER A 93 -6.24 11.09 -17.39
N PRO A 94 -6.70 12.34 -17.18
CA PRO A 94 -6.85 12.91 -15.83
C PRO A 94 -7.70 12.04 -14.89
N LYS A 95 -8.74 11.36 -15.40
CA LYS A 95 -9.56 10.41 -14.63
C LYS A 95 -8.76 9.19 -14.17
N LYS A 96 -7.87 8.68 -15.02
CA LYS A 96 -6.98 7.56 -14.68
C LYS A 96 -5.93 7.99 -13.66
N ARG A 97 -5.35 9.18 -13.79
CA ARG A 97 -4.44 9.78 -12.80
C ARG A 97 -5.09 9.94 -11.43
N LYS A 98 -6.28 10.54 -11.35
CA LYS A 98 -7.04 10.66 -10.09
C LYS A 98 -7.29 9.30 -9.42
N LYS A 99 -7.60 8.27 -10.21
CA LYS A 99 -7.79 6.91 -9.70
C LYS A 99 -6.47 6.32 -9.17
N PHE A 100 -5.36 6.54 -9.87
CA PHE A 100 -4.03 6.10 -9.46
C PHE A 100 -3.61 6.74 -8.14
N ILE A 101 -3.78 8.06 -8.00
CA ILE A 101 -3.54 8.81 -6.74
C ILE A 101 -4.35 8.20 -5.58
N ARG A 102 -5.65 7.93 -5.81
CA ARG A 102 -6.49 7.29 -4.78
C ARG A 102 -5.97 5.90 -4.40
N ASP A 103 -5.54 5.11 -5.37
CA ASP A 103 -5.02 3.77 -5.13
C ASP A 103 -3.69 3.83 -4.35
N LEU A 104 -2.80 4.79 -4.67
CA LEU A 104 -1.55 5.05 -3.94
C LEU A 104 -1.80 5.41 -2.47
N ARG A 105 -2.80 6.26 -2.20
CA ARG A 105 -3.20 6.60 -0.82
C ARG A 105 -3.67 5.36 -0.05
N MET A 106 -4.38 4.45 -0.71
CA MET A 106 -4.86 3.21 -0.08
C MET A 106 -3.73 2.26 0.30
N CYS A 107 -2.73 2.07 -0.57
CA CYS A 107 -1.68 1.08 -0.29
C CYS A 107 -0.67 1.52 0.78
N ARG A 108 -0.61 2.82 1.13
CA ARG A 108 0.12 3.28 2.34
C ARG A 108 -0.37 2.58 3.62
N LEU A 109 -1.62 2.14 3.66
CA LEU A 109 -2.21 1.43 4.81
C LEU A 109 -1.75 -0.04 4.92
N ILE A 110 -1.24 -0.63 3.83
CA ILE A 110 -0.81 -2.04 3.80
C ILE A 110 0.34 -2.26 4.77
N ARG A 111 1.34 -1.36 4.80
CA ARG A 111 2.49 -1.50 5.71
C ARG A 111 2.08 -1.53 7.17
N ASN A 112 1.11 -0.72 7.58
CA ASN A 112 0.63 -0.74 8.96
C ASN A 112 -0.05 -2.07 9.30
N ALA A 113 -0.81 -2.65 8.36
CA ALA A 113 -1.40 -3.97 8.55
C ALA A 113 -0.33 -5.07 8.67
N VAL A 114 0.71 -5.03 7.83
CA VAL A 114 1.82 -5.99 7.85
C VAL A 114 2.68 -5.84 9.11
N ALA A 115 3.16 -4.63 9.40
CA ALA A 115 4.12 -4.39 10.49
C ALA A 115 3.55 -4.66 11.88
N HIS A 116 2.24 -4.49 12.07
CA HIS A 116 1.56 -4.74 13.34
C HIS A 116 0.72 -6.02 13.32
N CYS A 117 0.84 -6.85 12.27
CA CYS A 117 0.09 -8.09 12.10
C CYS A 117 -1.41 -7.89 12.37
N LEU A 118 -1.99 -6.78 11.87
CA LEU A 118 -3.36 -6.44 12.19
C LEU A 118 -4.32 -7.45 11.52
N PRO A 119 -5.36 -7.92 12.24
CA PRO A 119 -6.41 -8.69 11.61
C PRO A 119 -7.14 -7.81 10.61
N ILE A 120 -7.12 -8.20 9.33
CA ILE A 120 -7.88 -7.54 8.28
C ILE A 120 -9.01 -8.44 7.80
N THR A 121 -10.10 -7.83 7.37
CA THR A 121 -11.23 -8.56 6.77
C THR A 121 -10.92 -8.95 5.34
N GLU A 122 -11.61 -9.96 4.82
CA GLU A 122 -11.53 -10.35 3.40
C GLU A 122 -11.85 -9.19 2.45
N ASP A 123 -12.83 -8.35 2.80
CA ASP A 123 -13.17 -7.15 2.02
C ASP A 123 -12.00 -6.15 2.00
N GLN A 124 -11.33 -5.93 3.14
CA GLN A 124 -10.12 -5.09 3.18
C GLN A 124 -9.01 -5.69 2.31
N MET A 125 -8.77 -7.01 2.41
CA MET A 125 -7.77 -7.68 1.59
C MET A 125 -8.09 -7.56 0.10
N MET A 126 -9.35 -7.75 -0.30
CA MET A 126 -9.81 -7.59 -1.68
C MET A 126 -9.61 -6.17 -2.20
N ARG A 127 -9.87 -5.15 -1.35
CA ARG A 127 -9.63 -3.74 -1.68
C ARG A 127 -8.14 -3.45 -1.87
N PHE A 128 -7.27 -3.99 -1.01
CA PHE A 128 -5.82 -3.85 -1.15
C PHE A 128 -5.33 -4.53 -2.43
N ALA A 129 -5.69 -5.79 -2.66
CA ALA A 129 -5.30 -6.53 -3.84
C ALA A 129 -5.79 -5.84 -5.14
N THR A 130 -7.03 -5.34 -5.14
CA THR A 130 -7.57 -4.61 -6.30
C THR A 130 -6.84 -3.30 -6.54
N SER A 131 -6.55 -2.52 -5.50
CA SER A 131 -5.81 -1.27 -5.63
C SER A 131 -4.37 -1.51 -6.08
N GLY A 132 -3.71 -2.53 -5.52
CA GLY A 132 -2.37 -2.91 -5.91
C GLY A 132 -2.28 -3.37 -7.36
N ARG A 133 -3.20 -4.22 -7.83
CA ARG A 133 -3.28 -4.60 -9.26
C ARG A 133 -3.45 -3.39 -10.18
N ARG A 134 -4.26 -2.40 -9.78
CA ARG A 134 -4.47 -1.18 -10.56
C ARG A 134 -3.22 -0.30 -10.62
N ILE A 135 -2.47 -0.21 -9.52
CA ILE A 135 -1.17 0.47 -9.48
C ILE A 135 -0.18 -0.20 -10.42
N ILE A 136 -0.02 -1.52 -10.32
CA ILE A 136 0.89 -2.29 -11.17
C ILE A 136 0.53 -2.10 -12.65
N ALA A 137 -0.75 -2.21 -13.00
CA ALA A 137 -1.21 -2.00 -14.37
C ALA A 137 -0.99 -0.55 -14.85
N MET A 138 -1.10 0.44 -13.96
CA MET A 138 -0.80 1.83 -14.30
C MET A 138 0.68 2.02 -14.58
N VAL A 139 1.55 1.57 -13.67
CA VAL A 139 3.01 1.70 -13.83
C VAL A 139 3.47 1.00 -15.10
N LYS A 140 3.01 -0.24 -15.37
CA LYS A 140 3.28 -0.94 -16.63
C LYS A 140 2.89 -0.12 -17.86
N ARG A 141 1.72 0.52 -17.84
CA ARG A 141 1.27 1.37 -18.96
C ARG A 141 2.17 2.59 -19.13
N VAL A 142 2.51 3.27 -18.03
CA VAL A 142 3.28 4.51 -18.05
C VAL A 142 4.73 4.26 -18.50
N LEU A 143 5.34 3.19 -18.01
CA LEU A 143 6.73 2.85 -18.36
C LEU A 143 6.83 2.15 -19.73
N GLY A 144 5.76 1.48 -20.18
CA GLY A 144 5.75 0.79 -21.46
C GLY A 144 6.87 -0.27 -21.52
N PRO A 145 7.66 -0.33 -22.62
CA PRO A 145 8.77 -1.29 -22.74
C PRO A 145 9.84 -1.18 -21.65
N GLN A 146 10.04 0.02 -21.07
CA GLN A 146 11.04 0.24 -20.02
C GLN A 146 10.70 -0.51 -18.73
N TYR A 147 9.43 -0.90 -18.54
CA TYR A 147 8.99 -1.63 -17.37
C TYR A 147 9.78 -2.94 -17.20
N GLU A 148 9.80 -3.80 -18.22
CA GLU A 148 10.38 -5.14 -18.10
C GLU A 148 11.92 -5.07 -17.99
N THR A 149 12.57 -4.16 -18.74
CA THR A 149 14.02 -3.93 -18.67
C THR A 149 14.47 -3.56 -17.26
N GLU A 150 13.79 -2.61 -16.63
CA GLU A 150 14.18 -2.16 -15.29
C GLU A 150 13.74 -3.13 -14.20
N MET A 151 12.61 -3.83 -14.37
CA MET A 151 12.23 -4.89 -13.44
C MET A 151 13.26 -6.02 -13.41
N ALA A 152 13.80 -6.42 -14.57
CA ALA A 152 14.88 -7.42 -14.63
C ALA A 152 16.13 -6.94 -13.88
N ALA A 153 16.52 -5.67 -14.10
CA ALA A 153 17.66 -5.06 -13.40
C ALA A 153 17.45 -4.97 -11.88
N ILE A 154 16.23 -4.74 -11.40
CA ILE A 154 15.90 -4.71 -9.96
C ILE A 154 15.95 -6.12 -9.34
N VAL A 155 15.54 -7.15 -10.08
CA VAL A 155 15.49 -8.54 -9.60
C VAL A 155 16.83 -9.26 -9.78
N GLY A 156 17.77 -8.68 -10.53
CA GLY A 156 19.11 -9.25 -10.76
C GLY A 156 19.11 -10.40 -11.76
N ILE A 157 18.21 -10.36 -12.75
CA ILE A 157 18.11 -11.30 -13.88
C ILE A 157 18.70 -10.63 -15.11
#